data_AF-A0A7G2TUR4-F1
#
_entry.id   AF-A0A7G2TUR4-F1
#
_cell.length_a   1.000
_cell.length_b   1.000
_cell.length_c   1.000
_cell.angle_alpha   90.00
_cell.angle_beta   90.00
_cell.angle_gamma   90.00
#
_symmetry.space_group_name_H-M   'P 1'
#
loop_
_entity.id
_entity.type
_entity.pdbx_description
1 polymer ?
#
loop_
_entity_poly.entity_id
_entity_poly.type
_entity_poly.pdbx_seq_one_letter_code
_entity_poly.pdbx_strand_id
1 'polypeptide(L)'
;MYAEQLSQSITFRVSQFEKDALDDIARQARRPLAELLREALGMVTSGHRTNIPMAPPELMRAVARLEADMEEVTRVLRAAEADGSYLDRLAILSLLVAIDRKLGKLAHRHWSWR
;
A
#
# COMPACT_ATOMS: atom_id res chain seq x y z
N MET A 1 -25.12 6.11 18.26
CA MET A 1 -24.91 4.66 18.07
C MET A 1 -24.60 4.09 19.44
N TYR A 2 -25.41 3.16 19.94
CA TYR A 2 -25.32 2.63 21.30
C TYR A 2 -24.00 1.90 21.51
N ALA A 3 -23.21 2.30 22.51
CA ALA A 3 -22.07 1.51 22.97
C ALA A 3 -22.64 0.25 23.62
N GLU A 4 -22.63 -0.87 22.90
CA GLU A 4 -23.01 -2.16 23.46
C GLU A 4 -22.21 -2.42 24.74
N GLN A 5 -22.94 -2.68 25.81
CA GLN A 5 -22.37 -2.99 27.11
C GLN A 5 -21.64 -4.32 27.00
N LEU A 6 -20.34 -4.35 27.35
CA LEU A 6 -19.52 -5.56 27.24
C LEU A 6 -20.12 -6.67 28.09
N SER A 7 -20.55 -7.75 27.45
CA SER A 7 -21.23 -8.87 28.12
C SER A 7 -20.27 -9.73 28.92
N GLN A 8 -19.01 -9.88 28.46
CA GLN A 8 -17.99 -10.73 29.07
C GLN A 8 -16.57 -10.17 28.83
N SER A 9 -15.65 -10.47 29.76
CA SER A 9 -14.23 -10.15 29.66
C SER A 9 -13.40 -11.42 29.56
N ILE A 10 -12.52 -11.51 28.57
CA ILE A 10 -11.63 -12.65 28.33
C ILE A 10 -10.18 -12.18 28.44
N THR A 11 -9.37 -12.90 29.21
CA THR A 11 -7.95 -12.60 29.40
C THR A 11 -7.10 -13.58 28.62
N PHE A 12 -6.28 -13.07 27.70
CA PHE A 12 -5.29 -13.85 26.96
C PHE A 12 -3.92 -13.73 27.62
N ARG A 13 -3.19 -14.84 27.73
CA ARG A 13 -1.76 -14.80 28.03
C ARG A 13 -1.01 -14.72 26.72
N VAL A 14 -0.18 -13.70 26.59
CA VAL A 14 0.68 -13.46 25.44
C VAL A 14 2.10 -13.22 25.93
N SER A 15 3.08 -13.55 25.10
CA SER A 15 4.47 -13.12 25.29
C SER A 15 4.59 -11.61 25.08
N GLN A 16 5.71 -11.03 25.52
CA GLN A 16 5.98 -9.61 25.31
C GLN A 16 6.07 -9.26 23.82
N PHE A 17 6.70 -10.13 23.02
CA PHE A 17 6.81 -9.95 21.57
C PHE A 17 5.44 -9.91 20.88
N GLU A 18 4.54 -10.82 21.25
CA GLU A 18 3.17 -10.84 20.73
C GLU A 18 2.38 -9.60 21.13
N LYS A 19 2.59 -9.11 22.36
CA LYS A 19 1.96 -7.86 22.81
C LYS A 19 2.41 -6.67 21.96
N ASP A 20 3.70 -6.54 21.71
CA ASP A 20 4.25 -5.45 20.88
C ASP A 20 3.71 -5.53 19.44
N ALA A 21 3.64 -6.74 18.88
CA ALA A 21 3.03 -6.96 17.56
C ALA A 21 1.55 -6.57 17.50
N LEU A 22 0.77 -6.90 18.54
CA LEU A 22 -0.65 -6.51 18.64
C LEU A 22 -0.82 -4.99 18.76
N ASP A 23 0.02 -4.32 19.54
CA ASP A 23 0.01 -2.87 19.67
C ASP A 23 0.37 -2.17 18.36
N ASP A 24 1.32 -2.72 17.59
CA ASP A 24 1.67 -2.21 16.26
C ASP A 24 0.54 -2.40 15.25
N ILE A 25 -0.14 -3.55 15.27
CA ILE A 25 -1.32 -3.81 14.43
C ILE A 25 -2.44 -2.79 14.75
N ALA A 26 -2.70 -2.55 16.03
CA ALA A 26 -3.69 -1.56 16.46
C ALA A 26 -3.32 -0.13 16.02
N ARG A 27 -2.04 0.23 16.14
CA ARG A 27 -1.53 1.54 15.69
C ARG A 27 -1.66 1.73 14.19
N GLN A 28 -1.31 0.71 13.40
CA GLN A 28 -1.42 0.73 11.94
C GLN A 28 -2.88 0.85 11.50
N ALA A 29 -3.79 0.13 12.15
CA ALA A 29 -5.22 0.18 11.85
C ALA A 29 -5.93 1.42 12.44
N ARG A 30 -5.27 2.20 13.31
CA ARG A 30 -5.85 3.35 14.05
C ARG A 30 -7.14 3.00 14.79
N ARG A 31 -7.23 1.77 15.29
CA ARG A 31 -8.41 1.23 15.99
C ARG A 31 -8.01 0.67 17.34
N PRO A 32 -8.90 0.69 18.33
CA PRO A 32 -8.64 0.02 19.60
C PRO A 32 -8.37 -1.48 19.39
N LEU A 33 -7.33 -2.01 20.03
CA LEU A 33 -6.98 -3.44 19.93
C LEU A 33 -8.18 -4.35 20.28
N ALA A 34 -8.99 -3.96 21.26
CA ALA A 34 -10.20 -4.69 21.65
C ALA A 34 -11.23 -4.81 20.51
N GLU A 35 -11.32 -3.82 19.63
CA GLU A 35 -12.22 -3.86 18.48
C GLU A 35 -11.71 -4.85 17.43
N LEU A 36 -10.41 -4.81 17.14
CA LEU A 36 -9.75 -5.75 16.21
C LEU A 36 -9.83 -7.19 16.70
N LEU A 37 -9.67 -7.43 17.99
CA LEU A 37 -9.77 -8.76 18.58
C LEU A 37 -11.21 -9.31 18.50
N ARG A 38 -12.23 -8.48 18.74
CA ARG A 38 -13.64 -8.90 18.57
C ARG A 38 -13.96 -9.25 17.12
N GLU A 39 -13.41 -8.50 16.18
CA GLU A 39 -13.53 -8.79 14.75
C GLU A 39 -12.82 -10.09 14.37
N ALA A 40 -11.60 -10.31 14.85
CA ALA A 40 -10.85 -11.55 14.61
C ALA A 40 -11.52 -12.80 15.21
N LEU A 41 -12.25 -12.64 16.31
CA LEU A 41 -13.07 -13.69 16.92
C LEU A 41 -14.42 -13.92 16.21
N GLY A 42 -14.70 -13.16 15.15
CA GLY A 42 -15.98 -13.24 14.41
C GLY A 42 -17.19 -12.72 15.18
N MET A 43 -16.97 -11.98 16.27
CA MET A 43 -18.04 -11.48 17.14
C MET A 43 -18.66 -10.18 16.61
N VAL A 44 -17.94 -9.45 15.75
CA VAL A 44 -18.41 -8.20 15.14
C VAL A 44 -17.92 -8.12 13.69
N THR A 45 -18.84 -7.93 12.74
CA THR A 45 -18.49 -7.59 11.36
C THR A 45 -18.37 -6.08 11.27
N SER A 46 -17.16 -5.54 11.42
CA SER A 46 -16.97 -4.11 11.26
C SER A 46 -17.07 -3.80 9.77
N GLY A 47 -18.12 -3.08 9.36
CA GLY A 47 -18.31 -2.64 7.96
C GLY A 47 -17.31 -1.57 7.52
N HIS A 48 -16.09 -1.58 8.05
CA HIS A 48 -15.10 -0.54 7.80
C HIS A 48 -14.31 -0.86 6.54
N ARG A 49 -14.38 0.09 5.61
CA ARG A 49 -13.67 0.11 4.32
C ARG A 49 -12.24 -0.39 4.47
N THR A 50 -11.86 -1.28 3.56
CA THR A 50 -10.49 -1.73 3.28
C THR A 50 -9.49 -0.69 3.70
N ASN A 51 -8.64 -1.03 4.68
CA ASN A 51 -7.47 -0.23 5.05
C ASN A 51 -6.69 0.06 3.75
N ILE A 52 -6.82 1.28 3.22
CA ILE A 52 -5.90 1.75 2.20
C ILE A 52 -4.59 1.94 2.98
N PRO A 53 -3.54 1.15 2.74
CA PRO A 53 -2.28 1.34 3.43
C PRO A 53 -1.87 2.79 3.22
N MET A 54 -1.79 3.56 4.31
CA MET A 54 -1.48 5.00 4.24
C MET A 54 0.02 5.13 4.01
N ALA A 55 0.43 4.90 2.76
CA ALA A 55 1.80 5.12 2.32
C ALA A 55 2.17 6.60 2.57
N PRO A 56 3.44 6.90 2.93
CA PRO A 56 3.90 8.27 3.09
C PRO A 56 3.47 9.12 1.87
N PRO A 57 2.99 10.36 2.06
CA PRO A 57 2.52 11.20 0.95
C PRO A 57 3.56 11.37 -0.17
N GLU A 58 4.85 11.34 0.19
CA GLU A 58 5.96 11.36 -0.76
C GLU A 58 6.02 10.10 -1.62
N LEU A 59 5.77 8.92 -1.04
CA LEU A 59 5.72 7.66 -1.77
C LEU A 59 4.51 7.64 -2.72
N MET A 60 3.34 8.09 -2.25
CA MET A 60 2.14 8.21 -3.08
C MET A 60 2.38 9.14 -4.28
N ARG A 61 3.02 10.30 -4.06
CA ARG A 61 3.38 11.23 -5.13
C ARG A 61 4.42 10.64 -6.09
N ALA A 62 5.37 9.86 -5.59
CA ALA A 62 6.35 9.20 -6.43
C ALA A 62 5.70 8.14 -7.33
N VAL A 63 4.80 7.33 -6.77
CA VAL A 63 4.01 6.33 -7.52
C VAL A 63 3.13 7.01 -8.56
N ALA A 64 2.39 8.05 -8.20
CA ALA A 64 1.53 8.77 -9.16
C ALA A 64 2.32 9.39 -10.33
N ARG A 65 3.56 9.86 -10.09
CA ARG A 65 4.44 10.34 -11.17
C ARG A 65 4.88 9.20 -12.09
N LEU A 66 5.17 8.03 -11.53
CA LEU A 66 5.56 6.84 -12.31
C LEU A 66 4.40 6.33 -13.17
N GLU A 67 3.18 6.38 -12.65
CA GLU A 67 1.96 6.06 -13.41
C GLU A 67 1.79 7.03 -14.58
N ALA A 68 1.95 8.35 -14.36
CA ALA A 68 1.88 9.34 -15.43
C ALA A 68 2.97 9.16 -16.50
N ASP A 69 4.21 8.88 -16.08
CA ASP A 69 5.32 8.59 -17.00
C ASP A 69 5.02 7.34 -17.88
N MET A 70 4.44 6.29 -17.28
CA MET A 70 4.02 5.08 -17.99
C MET A 70 2.85 5.32 -18.96
N GLU A 71 1.87 6.13 -18.57
CA GLU A 71 0.74 6.49 -19.41
C GLU A 71 1.20 7.28 -20.63
N GLU A 72 2.17 8.18 -20.46
CA GLU A 72 2.78 8.92 -21.55
C GLU A 72 3.52 8.02 -22.55
N VAL A 73 4.30 7.04 -22.06
CA VAL A 73 4.94 6.02 -22.91
C VAL A 73 3.89 5.25 -23.71
N THR A 74 2.81 4.82 -23.06
CA THR A 74 1.73 4.07 -23.70
C THR A 74 1.02 4.91 -24.75
N ARG A 75 0.81 6.20 -24.48
CA ARG A 75 0.20 7.15 -25.42
C ARG A 75 1.07 7.37 -26.65
N VAL A 76 2.37 7.58 -26.47
CA VAL A 76 3.33 7.76 -27.58
C VAL A 76 3.42 6.50 -28.43
N LEU A 77 3.45 5.32 -27.81
CA LEU A 77 3.44 4.04 -28.52
C LEU A 77 2.18 3.86 -29.37
N ARG A 78 1.00 4.10 -28.79
CA ARG A 78 -0.28 4.01 -29.52
C ARG A 78 -0.37 5.02 -30.65
N ALA A 79 0.11 6.25 -30.45
CA ALA A 79 0.12 7.27 -31.50
C ALA A 79 1.05 6.87 -32.66
N ALA A 80 2.23 6.32 -32.36
CA ALA A 80 3.16 5.91 -33.39
C ALA A 80 2.71 4.63 -34.14
N GLU A 81 2.03 3.70 -33.46
CA GLU A 81 1.36 2.56 -34.10
C GLU A 81 0.22 3.02 -35.02
N ALA A 82 -0.57 4.02 -34.61
CA ALA A 82 -1.67 4.54 -35.41
C ALA A 82 -1.18 5.29 -36.67
N ASP A 83 -0.08 6.04 -36.56
CA ASP A 83 0.51 6.78 -37.68
C ASP A 83 1.43 5.94 -38.56
N GLY A 84 1.63 4.65 -38.25
CA GLY A 84 2.55 3.75 -38.96
C GLY A 84 4.01 4.22 -38.94
N SER A 85 4.36 5.07 -37.97
CA SER A 85 5.66 5.73 -37.89
C SER A 85 6.70 4.83 -37.23
N TYR A 86 7.96 4.96 -37.65
CA TYR A 86 9.04 4.13 -37.12
C TYR A 86 9.30 4.49 -35.66
N LEU A 87 8.90 3.59 -34.77
CA LEU A 87 9.23 3.64 -33.36
C LEU A 87 10.71 3.28 -33.16
N ASP A 88 11.49 4.23 -32.65
CA ASP A 88 12.85 3.94 -32.19
C ASP A 88 12.77 3.06 -30.92
N ARG A 89 12.81 1.75 -31.16
CA ARG A 89 12.76 0.72 -30.12
C ARG A 89 13.88 0.88 -29.10
N LEU A 90 15.03 1.43 -29.51
CA LEU A 90 16.17 1.65 -28.63
C LEU A 90 15.92 2.84 -27.68
N ALA A 91 15.28 3.90 -28.17
CA ALA A 91 14.85 5.01 -27.33
C ALA A 91 13.80 4.57 -26.29
N ILE A 92 12.83 3.74 -26.69
CA ILE A 92 11.80 3.21 -25.79
C ILE A 92 12.43 2.30 -24.72
N LEU A 93 13.29 1.36 -25.12
CA LEU A 93 14.04 0.50 -24.20
C LEU A 93 14.85 1.33 -23.20
N SER A 94 15.51 2.39 -23.67
CA SER A 94 16.28 3.28 -22.79
C SER A 94 15.40 3.99 -21.77
N LEU A 95 14.19 4.40 -22.16
CA LEU A 95 13.23 5.05 -21.27
C LEU A 95 12.70 4.09 -20.20
N LEU A 96 12.34 2.87 -20.60
CA LEU A 96 11.88 1.81 -19.69
C LEU A 96 12.96 1.44 -18.67
N VAL A 97 14.22 1.29 -19.10
CA VAL A 97 15.36 1.04 -18.20
C VAL A 97 15.58 2.20 -17.22
N ALA A 98 15.35 3.45 -17.65
CA ALA A 98 15.45 4.60 -16.77
C ALA A 98 14.34 4.59 -15.70
N ILE A 99 13.12 4.22 -16.06
CA ILE A 99 11.99 4.05 -15.13
C ILE A 99 12.29 2.94 -14.11
N ASP A 100 12.75 1.78 -14.58
CA ASP A 100 13.12 0.64 -13.72
C ASP A 100 14.21 1.02 -12.69
N ARG A 101 15.24 1.77 -13.12
CA ARG A 101 16.28 2.27 -12.21
C ARG A 101 15.74 3.29 -11.18
N LYS A 102 14.78 4.14 -11.56
CA LYS A 102 14.13 5.07 -10.63
C LYS A 102 13.29 4.31 -9.60
N LEU A 103 12.55 3.29 -10.04
CA LEU A 103 11.78 2.39 -9.19
C LEU A 103 12.69 1.65 -8.20
N GLY A 104 13.81 1.09 -8.66
CA GLY A 104 14.79 0.42 -7.80
C GLY A 104 15.38 1.33 -6.72
N LYS A 105 15.67 2.60 -7.06
CA LYS A 105 16.14 3.60 -6.07
C LYS A 105 15.08 3.97 -5.05
N LEU A 106 13.82 4.11 -5.48
CA LEU A 106 12.69 4.40 -4.60
C LEU A 106 12.44 3.22 -3.64
N ALA A 107 12.43 2.00 -4.17
CA ALA A 107 12.30 0.78 -3.38
C ALA A 107 13.44 0.65 -2.36
N HIS A 108 14.70 0.84 -2.78
CA HIS A 108 15.84 0.76 -1.87
C HIS A 108 15.80 1.80 -0.73
N ARG A 109 15.34 3.03 -1.03
CA ARG A 109 15.19 4.10 -0.02
C ARG A 109 14.10 3.81 1.00
N HIS A 110 13.06 3.08 0.61
CA HIS A 110 11.92 2.77 1.48
C HIS A 110 11.95 1.36 2.09
N TRP A 111 12.77 0.44 1.58
CA TRP A 111 12.99 -0.91 2.12
C TRP A 111 14.21 -1.06 3.03
N SER A 112 15.00 -0.01 3.25
CA SER A 112 16.16 -0.05 4.17
C SER A 112 15.81 0.02 5.67
N TRP A 113 14.53 -0.08 6.03
CA TRP A 113 14.04 -0.08 7.43
C TRP A 113 13.17 -1.29 7.71
N ARG A 114 13.74 -2.48 7.51
CA ARG A 114 13.22 -3.74 8.03
C ARG A 114 14.30 -4.44 8.83
#